data_AF-A0AAW0MF22-F1
#
_entry.id   AF-A0AAW0MF22-F1
#
_cell.length_a   1.000
_cell.length_b   1.000
_cell.length_c   1.000
_cell.angle_alpha   90.00
_cell.angle_beta   90.00
_cell.angle_gamma   90.00
#
_symmetry.space_group_name_H-M   'P 1'
#
loop_
_entity.id
_entity.type
_entity.pdbx_description
1 polymer ?
#
loop_
_entity_poly.entity_id
_entity_poly.type
_entity_poly.pdbx_seq_one_letter_code
_entity_poly.pdbx_strand_id
1 'polypeptide(L)'
;MMAMFRSFVSASSQLRRPPPQSGPGPGQGPGPGPGLGPAPCSGSVVPAENIESQFSCPICLEVYHKPVSIANCSHTFCGECLQPCLQVTSPLCPLCRVPFDPKKVDRSSVVEKQLSNYKAPCRGCRKKVALVKMKSHIASCSKVQEQIANCPKFVPVLPTSQPIPSNIPNRSTFVCPFCGTRNWTSRSW
;
A
#
# COMPACT_ATOMS: atom_id res chain seq x y z
N MET A 1 -24.75 45.38 -17.40
CA MET A 1 -23.58 45.63 -16.53
C MET A 1 -22.44 44.75 -17.01
N MET A 2 -21.22 45.30 -17.06
CA MET A 2 -20.07 44.90 -17.88
C MET A 2 -19.57 43.45 -17.81
N ALA A 3 -19.14 42.94 -18.96
CA ALA A 3 -18.10 41.92 -19.09
C ALA A 3 -16.71 42.58 -18.98
N MET A 4 -15.75 41.93 -18.34
CA MET A 4 -14.32 42.21 -18.57
C MET A 4 -13.52 40.92 -18.61
N PHE A 5 -12.85 40.75 -19.75
CA PHE A 5 -11.87 39.73 -20.07
C PHE A 5 -10.47 40.30 -19.84
N ARG A 6 -9.50 39.37 -19.73
CA ARG A 6 -8.05 39.51 -19.97
C ARG A 6 -7.21 40.10 -18.83
N SER A 7 -6.27 39.29 -18.35
CA SER A 7 -4.84 39.60 -18.51
C SER A 7 -4.00 38.32 -18.42
N PHE A 8 -3.22 38.11 -19.47
CA PHE A 8 -2.10 37.16 -19.60
C PHE A 8 -0.82 38.01 -19.71
N VAL A 9 0.35 37.35 -19.59
CA VAL A 9 1.76 37.84 -19.72
C VAL A 9 2.38 38.26 -18.38
N SER A 10 3.61 37.89 -18.02
CA SER A 10 4.61 36.92 -18.49
C SER A 10 5.77 37.06 -17.50
N ALA A 11 6.47 35.99 -17.14
CA ALA A 11 7.76 36.09 -16.49
C ALA A 11 8.69 35.01 -17.02
N SER A 12 9.50 35.41 -17.98
CA SER A 12 10.58 34.64 -18.57
C SER A 12 11.76 34.48 -17.59
N SER A 13 12.37 33.30 -17.66
CA SER A 13 13.82 33.06 -17.61
C SER A 13 14.64 33.70 -16.48
N GLN A 14 15.13 32.87 -15.55
CA GLN A 14 16.57 32.84 -15.25
C GLN A 14 17.02 31.42 -14.86
N LEU A 15 17.72 30.78 -15.80
CA LEU A 15 18.51 29.57 -15.63
C LEU A 15 19.74 29.89 -14.78
N ARG A 16 19.81 29.44 -13.53
CA ARG A 16 21.07 29.48 -12.77
C ARG A 16 21.95 28.29 -13.18
N ARG A 17 23.08 28.63 -13.83
CA ARG A 17 24.21 27.72 -14.10
C ARG A 17 24.96 27.41 -12.79
N PRO A 18 25.44 26.18 -12.57
CA PRO A 18 26.43 25.89 -11.52
C PRO A 18 27.87 26.24 -11.95
N PRO A 19 28.77 26.63 -11.02
CA PRO A 19 30.17 26.93 -11.28
C PRO A 19 31.07 25.67 -11.39
N PRO A 20 32.33 25.79 -11.86
CA PRO A 20 33.08 24.70 -12.47
C PRO A 20 33.83 23.79 -11.48
N GLN A 21 34.17 22.61 -12.00
CA GLN A 21 34.97 21.56 -11.38
C GLN A 21 36.48 21.84 -11.49
N SER A 22 37.24 21.49 -10.45
CA SER A 22 38.70 21.29 -10.48
C SER A 22 39.08 20.18 -9.49
N GLY A 23 39.67 19.08 -9.98
CA GLY A 23 40.03 17.84 -9.24
C GLY A 23 41.32 17.94 -8.40
N PRO A 24 42.22 16.92 -8.33
CA PRO A 24 42.13 15.47 -8.58
C PRO A 24 42.60 14.63 -7.36
N GLY A 25 42.52 13.29 -7.43
CA GLY A 25 43.27 12.40 -6.51
C GLY A 25 42.76 10.94 -6.45
N PRO A 26 43.56 9.94 -6.90
CA PRO A 26 43.14 8.54 -6.92
C PRO A 26 43.59 7.81 -5.64
N GLY A 27 42.63 7.29 -4.87
CA GLY A 27 42.86 6.37 -3.76
C GLY A 27 42.52 4.94 -4.18
N GLN A 28 43.54 4.17 -4.54
CA GLN A 28 43.44 2.74 -4.87
C GLN A 28 43.12 1.95 -3.60
N GLY A 29 41.95 1.31 -3.55
CA GLY A 29 41.60 0.29 -2.57
C GLY A 29 41.79 -1.11 -3.16
N PRO A 30 42.28 -2.10 -2.40
CA PRO A 30 42.59 -3.43 -2.92
C PRO A 30 41.35 -4.35 -2.96
N GLY A 31 41.22 -5.10 -4.05
CA GLY A 31 40.86 -6.52 -4.03
C GLY A 31 39.36 -6.90 -4.14
N PRO A 32 38.94 -7.60 -5.21
CA PRO A 32 37.64 -8.25 -5.26
C PRO A 32 37.67 -9.57 -4.47
N GLY A 33 36.76 -9.71 -3.51
CA GLY A 33 36.47 -11.00 -2.87
C GLY A 33 35.80 -11.97 -3.84
N PRO A 34 35.95 -13.30 -3.63
CA PRO A 34 35.42 -14.30 -4.54
C PRO A 34 33.89 -14.27 -4.58
N GLY A 35 33.37 -14.15 -5.80
CA GLY A 35 31.94 -14.15 -6.08
C GLY A 35 31.30 -15.47 -5.70
N LEU A 36 30.46 -15.43 -4.67
CA LEU A 36 29.36 -16.37 -4.51
C LEU A 36 28.29 -15.96 -5.53
N GLY A 37 28.41 -16.50 -6.75
CA GLY A 37 27.36 -16.40 -7.75
C GLY A 37 26.06 -17.01 -7.19
N PRO A 38 24.88 -16.41 -7.42
CA PRO A 38 23.63 -17.06 -7.06
C PRO A 38 23.51 -18.36 -7.86
N ALA A 39 23.33 -19.46 -7.14
CA ALA A 39 22.95 -20.74 -7.72
C ALA A 39 21.73 -20.55 -8.65
N PRO A 40 21.67 -21.22 -9.81
CA PRO A 40 20.45 -21.22 -10.61
C PRO A 40 19.35 -21.85 -9.76
N CYS A 41 18.37 -21.06 -9.34
CA CYS A 41 17.16 -21.57 -8.73
C CYS A 41 16.44 -22.41 -9.78
N SER A 42 16.62 -23.72 -9.66
CA SER A 42 15.92 -24.74 -10.41
C SER A 42 14.42 -24.46 -10.41
N GLY A 43 13.88 -24.45 -11.63
CA GLY A 43 12.47 -24.58 -12.01
C GLY A 43 11.44 -24.39 -10.91
N SER A 44 10.92 -23.18 -10.80
CA SER A 44 9.61 -23.00 -10.18
C SER A 44 8.57 -23.60 -11.13
N VAL A 45 8.26 -24.87 -10.94
CA VAL A 45 7.00 -25.48 -11.38
C VAL A 45 5.92 -24.58 -10.79
N VAL A 46 5.25 -23.77 -11.61
CA VAL A 46 4.10 -22.98 -11.18
C VAL A 46 3.01 -23.98 -10.78
N PRO A 47 2.69 -24.16 -9.49
CA PRO A 47 1.53 -24.93 -9.11
C PRO A 47 0.32 -24.09 -9.49
N ALA A 48 -0.76 -24.75 -9.92
CA ALA A 48 -2.06 -24.17 -10.21
C ALA A 48 -2.28 -22.87 -9.45
N GLU A 49 -2.21 -21.77 -10.19
CA GLU A 49 -2.50 -20.41 -9.79
C GLU A 49 -3.45 -20.35 -8.59
N ASN A 50 -2.94 -19.80 -7.48
CA ASN A 50 -3.69 -19.67 -6.24
C ASN A 50 -4.89 -18.75 -6.49
N ILE A 51 -6.05 -19.33 -6.83
CA ILE A 51 -7.29 -18.61 -7.16
C ILE A 51 -7.66 -17.60 -6.07
N GLU A 52 -7.33 -17.89 -4.80
CA GLU A 52 -7.51 -16.96 -3.68
C GLU A 52 -6.77 -15.62 -3.88
N SER A 53 -5.58 -15.63 -4.48
CA SER A 53 -4.80 -14.42 -4.78
C SER A 53 -5.44 -13.54 -5.84
N GLN A 54 -6.27 -14.09 -6.73
CA GLN A 54 -7.00 -13.30 -7.73
C GLN A 54 -8.20 -12.57 -7.10
N PHE A 55 -8.69 -13.06 -5.96
CA PHE A 55 -9.85 -12.52 -5.24
C PHE A 55 -9.48 -11.86 -3.90
N SER A 56 -8.24 -11.39 -3.75
CA SER A 56 -7.78 -10.69 -2.55
C SER A 56 -7.97 -9.18 -2.65
N CYS A 57 -8.48 -8.57 -1.59
CA CYS A 57 -8.57 -7.13 -1.43
C CYS A 57 -7.17 -6.52 -1.25
N PRO A 58 -6.80 -5.47 -2.00
CA PRO A 58 -5.47 -4.86 -1.91
C PRO A 58 -5.21 -4.10 -0.59
N ILE A 59 -6.26 -3.85 0.21
CA ILE A 59 -6.15 -3.13 1.49
C ILE A 59 -5.91 -4.12 2.64
N CYS A 60 -6.78 -5.12 2.81
CA CYS A 60 -6.66 -6.08 3.92
C CYS A 60 -5.89 -7.36 3.55
N LEU A 61 -5.58 -7.56 2.26
CA LEU A 61 -4.87 -8.73 1.73
C LEU A 61 -5.61 -10.06 1.95
N GLU A 62 -6.88 -10.01 2.34
CA GLU A 62 -7.77 -11.15 2.49
C GLU A 62 -8.74 -11.25 1.31
N VAL A 63 -9.42 -12.39 1.18
CA VAL A 63 -10.51 -12.59 0.22
C VAL A 63 -11.56 -11.48 0.37
N TYR A 64 -12.04 -10.92 -0.75
CA TYR A 64 -13.03 -9.84 -0.75
C TYR A 64 -14.25 -10.15 0.14
N HIS A 65 -14.66 -9.17 0.94
CA HIS A 65 -15.90 -9.21 1.72
C HIS A 65 -16.79 -8.04 1.35
N LYS A 66 -17.99 -8.34 0.82
CA LYS A 66 -18.92 -7.35 0.26
C LYS A 66 -18.18 -6.38 -0.69
N PRO A 67 -17.61 -6.88 -1.81
CA PRO A 67 -16.77 -6.10 -2.68
C PRO A 67 -17.53 -4.92 -3.29
N VAL A 68 -16.87 -3.76 -3.33
CA VAL A 68 -17.34 -2.54 -3.96
C VAL A 68 -16.31 -2.06 -4.99
N SER A 69 -16.79 -1.50 -6.10
CA SER A 69 -15.95 -1.00 -7.18
C SER A 69 -16.13 0.50 -7.36
N ILE A 70 -15.03 1.21 -7.61
CA ILE A 70 -15.04 2.65 -7.91
C ILE A 70 -15.33 2.84 -9.39
N ALA A 71 -16.44 3.50 -9.76
CA ALA A 71 -16.87 3.60 -11.15
C ALA A 71 -15.83 4.26 -12.08
N ASN A 72 -15.11 5.28 -11.59
CA ASN A 72 -14.16 6.05 -12.41
C ASN A 72 -12.90 5.26 -12.82
N CYS A 73 -12.54 4.20 -12.08
CA CYS A 73 -11.28 3.47 -12.31
C CYS A 73 -11.38 1.94 -12.16
N SER A 74 -12.59 1.40 -11.97
CA SER A 74 -12.93 -0.03 -11.84
C SER A 74 -12.16 -0.86 -10.80
N HIS A 75 -11.35 -0.23 -9.94
CA HIS A 75 -10.69 -0.90 -8.83
C HIS A 75 -11.69 -1.36 -7.76
N THR A 76 -11.45 -2.56 -7.22
CA THR A 76 -12.36 -3.23 -6.29
C THR A 76 -11.70 -3.43 -4.92
N PHE A 77 -12.50 -3.26 -3.87
CA PHE A 77 -12.09 -3.34 -2.46
C PHE A 77 -13.18 -4.00 -1.63
N CYS A 78 -12.89 -4.47 -0.41
CA CYS A 78 -13.95 -4.76 0.55
C CYS A 78 -14.69 -3.46 0.90
N GLY A 79 -16.02 -3.50 1.08
CA GLY A 79 -16.80 -2.33 1.47
C GLY A 79 -16.28 -1.67 2.75
N GLU A 80 -15.92 -2.47 3.75
CA GLU A 80 -15.35 -2.00 5.03
C GLU A 80 -13.96 -1.40 4.86
N CYS A 81 -13.15 -1.92 3.91
CA CYS A 81 -11.80 -1.43 3.69
C CYS A 81 -11.78 -0.09 2.95
N LEU A 82 -12.71 0.13 2.02
CA LEU A 82 -12.82 1.40 1.32
C LEU A 82 -13.54 2.47 2.15
N GLN A 83 -14.31 2.08 3.16
CA GLN A 83 -15.15 2.97 3.95
C GLN A 83 -14.40 4.21 4.46
N PRO A 84 -13.20 4.12 5.10
CA PRO A 84 -12.43 5.28 5.55
C PRO A 84 -12.18 6.34 4.47
N CYS A 85 -11.92 5.91 3.23
CA CYS A 85 -11.69 6.83 2.13
C CYS A 85 -12.96 7.63 1.78
N LEU A 86 -14.15 7.05 1.96
CA LEU A 86 -15.42 7.71 1.64
C LEU A 86 -15.75 8.87 2.60
N GLN A 87 -15.11 8.96 3.77
CA GLN A 87 -15.30 10.06 4.73
C GLN A 87 -14.38 11.25 4.48
N VAL A 88 -13.38 11.11 3.60
CA VAL A 88 -12.41 12.17 3.32
C VAL A 88 -12.95 13.12 2.24
N THR A 89 -12.70 14.42 2.39
CA THR A 89 -12.96 15.41 1.34
C THR A 89 -12.10 15.13 0.12
N SER A 90 -12.71 14.97 -1.05
CA SER A 90 -12.02 14.66 -2.32
C SER A 90 -11.19 13.36 -2.26
N PRO A 91 -11.82 12.19 -2.14
CA PRO A 91 -11.09 10.95 -1.94
C PRO A 91 -10.36 10.49 -3.20
N LEU A 92 -9.23 9.83 -2.99
CA LEU A 92 -8.40 9.21 -4.03
C LEU A 92 -8.47 7.69 -3.93
N CYS A 93 -8.50 7.02 -5.08
CA CYS A 93 -8.47 5.55 -5.12
C CYS A 93 -7.19 5.01 -4.44
N PRO A 94 -7.27 4.06 -3.50
CA PRO A 94 -6.09 3.51 -2.82
C PRO A 94 -5.08 2.81 -3.74
N LEU A 95 -5.51 2.35 -4.92
CA LEU A 95 -4.65 1.67 -5.89
C LEU A 95 -3.98 2.63 -6.88
N CYS A 96 -4.78 3.43 -7.59
CA CYS A 96 -4.27 4.27 -8.68
C CYS A 96 -4.23 5.76 -8.37
N ARG A 97 -4.65 6.17 -7.17
CA ARG A 97 -4.73 7.58 -6.71
C ARG A 97 -5.59 8.50 -7.56
N VAL A 98 -6.40 7.95 -8.48
CA VAL A 98 -7.36 8.73 -9.27
C VAL A 98 -8.46 9.26 -8.35
N PRO A 99 -8.81 10.56 -8.42
CA PRO A 99 -9.95 11.13 -7.68
C PRO A 99 -11.26 10.45 -8.07
N PHE A 100 -12.13 10.23 -7.09
CA PHE A 100 -13.43 9.63 -7.36
C PHE A 100 -14.55 10.24 -6.52
N ASP A 101 -15.77 10.12 -7.01
CA ASP A 101 -16.97 10.55 -6.28
C ASP A 101 -17.37 9.45 -5.28
N PRO A 102 -17.48 9.73 -3.96
CA PRO A 102 -17.92 8.74 -2.96
C PRO A 102 -19.30 8.13 -3.28
N LYS A 103 -20.16 8.88 -4.00
CA LYS A 103 -21.49 8.44 -4.42
C LYS A 103 -21.47 7.48 -5.61
N LYS A 104 -20.35 7.36 -6.33
CA LYS A 104 -20.16 6.50 -7.50
C LYS A 104 -19.34 5.25 -7.14
N VAL A 105 -19.56 4.73 -5.93
CA VAL A 105 -19.01 3.46 -5.47
C VAL A 105 -20.19 2.50 -5.33
N ASP A 106 -20.16 1.43 -6.11
CA ASP A 106 -21.27 0.48 -6.19
C ASP A 106 -20.81 -0.94 -5.84
N ARG A 107 -21.77 -1.81 -5.51
CA ARG A 107 -21.51 -3.21 -5.19
C ARG A 107 -21.04 -3.96 -6.43
N SER A 108 -19.93 -4.68 -6.31
CA SER A 108 -19.37 -5.43 -7.42
C SER A 108 -20.07 -6.78 -7.59
N SER A 109 -21.26 -6.78 -8.20
CA SER A 109 -22.07 -8.00 -8.41
C SER A 109 -21.31 -9.08 -9.20
N VAL A 110 -20.45 -8.66 -10.14
CA VAL A 110 -19.61 -9.57 -10.93
C VAL A 110 -18.61 -10.30 -10.03
N VAL A 111 -17.91 -9.57 -9.16
CA VAL A 111 -16.93 -10.15 -8.23
C VAL A 111 -17.65 -11.03 -7.19
N GLU A 112 -18.81 -10.61 -6.65
CA GLU A 112 -19.61 -11.43 -5.73
C GLU A 112 -20.02 -12.78 -6.36
N LYS A 113 -20.42 -12.77 -7.63
CA LYS A 113 -20.77 -13.99 -8.37
C LYS A 113 -19.55 -14.89 -8.58
N GLN A 114 -18.42 -14.34 -8.99
CA GLN A 114 -17.17 -15.10 -9.15
C GLN A 114 -16.76 -15.74 -7.81
N LEU A 115 -16.84 -15.00 -6.71
CA LEU A 115 -16.52 -15.46 -5.37
C LEU A 115 -17.41 -16.61 -4.88
N SER A 116 -18.62 -16.73 -5.43
CA SER A 116 -19.56 -17.82 -5.13
C SER A 116 -19.24 -19.10 -5.90
N ASN A 117 -18.63 -18.99 -7.08
CA ASN A 117 -18.31 -20.12 -7.95
C ASN A 117 -17.05 -20.87 -7.49
N TYR A 118 -16.06 -20.15 -6.96
CA TYR A 118 -14.79 -20.74 -6.54
C TYR A 118 -14.83 -21.19 -5.09
N LYS A 119 -14.15 -22.31 -4.81
CA LYS A 119 -13.99 -22.88 -3.47
C LYS A 119 -12.51 -23.07 -3.17
N ALA A 120 -12.10 -22.74 -1.95
CA ALA A 120 -10.75 -22.95 -1.47
C ALA A 120 -10.75 -23.68 -0.12
N PRO A 121 -9.69 -24.44 0.21
CA PRO A 121 -9.57 -25.06 1.52
C PRO A 121 -9.24 -24.01 2.59
N CYS A 122 -9.92 -24.06 3.73
CA CYS A 122 -9.54 -23.26 4.90
C CYS A 122 -8.14 -23.63 5.40
N ARG A 123 -7.30 -22.63 5.70
CA ARG A 123 -5.94 -22.84 6.21
C ARG A 123 -5.86 -23.52 7.58
N GLY A 124 -6.92 -23.40 8.39
CA GLY A 124 -6.99 -24.06 9.71
C GLY A 124 -7.55 -25.48 9.62
N CYS A 125 -8.80 -25.64 9.18
CA CYS A 125 -9.50 -26.94 9.22
C CYS A 125 -9.49 -27.72 7.90
N ARG A 126 -8.90 -27.18 6.82
CA ARG A 126 -8.83 -27.79 5.47
C ARG A 126 -10.16 -28.04 4.76
N LYS A 127 -11.30 -27.65 5.36
CA LYS A 127 -12.62 -27.75 4.72
C LYS A 127 -12.68 -26.85 3.49
N LYS A 128 -13.18 -27.38 2.37
CA LYS A 128 -13.43 -26.59 1.15
C LYS A 128 -14.64 -25.68 1.37
N VAL A 129 -14.42 -24.37 1.34
CA VAL A 129 -15.46 -23.35 1.55
C VAL A 129 -15.50 -22.44 0.31
N ALA A 130 -16.70 -22.03 -0.10
CA ALA A 130 -16.85 -21.03 -1.16
C ALA A 130 -16.20 -19.72 -0.71
N LEU A 131 -15.47 -19.04 -1.60
CA LEU A 131 -14.71 -17.84 -1.23
C LEU A 131 -15.60 -16.77 -0.58
N VAL A 132 -16.85 -16.65 -1.04
CA VAL A 132 -17.82 -15.68 -0.48
C VAL A 132 -18.17 -15.93 0.99
N LYS A 133 -18.05 -17.19 1.45
CA LYS A 133 -18.30 -17.60 2.85
C LYS A 133 -17.02 -17.76 3.66
N MET A 134 -15.84 -17.54 3.06
CA MET A 134 -14.56 -17.82 3.70
C MET A 134 -14.35 -16.96 4.95
N LYS A 135 -14.66 -15.66 4.90
CA LYS A 135 -14.50 -14.76 6.06
C LYS A 135 -15.39 -15.15 7.25
N SER A 136 -16.66 -15.49 6.99
CA SER A 136 -17.58 -16.00 8.03
C SER A 136 -17.14 -17.36 8.59
N HIS A 137 -16.57 -18.22 7.74
CA HIS A 137 -15.99 -19.48 8.17
C HIS A 137 -14.78 -19.26 9.09
N ILE A 138 -13.83 -18.41 8.70
CA ILE A 138 -12.63 -18.10 9.49
C ILE A 138 -13.01 -17.59 10.88
N ALA A 139 -13.99 -16.69 10.97
CA ALA A 139 -14.46 -16.14 12.24
C ALA A 139 -15.05 -17.19 13.20
N SER A 140 -15.49 -18.34 12.69
CA SER A 140 -16.08 -19.44 13.48
C SER A 140 -15.25 -20.74 13.44
N CYS A 141 -14.10 -20.73 12.79
CA CYS A 141 -13.26 -21.91 12.64
C CYS A 141 -12.36 -22.08 13.86
N SER A 142 -12.67 -23.04 14.72
CA SER A 142 -11.89 -23.31 15.94
C SER A 142 -10.39 -23.53 15.66
N LYS A 143 -10.05 -24.16 14.52
CA LYS A 143 -8.65 -24.38 14.12
C LYS A 143 -7.93 -23.11 13.69
N VAL A 144 -8.61 -22.18 13.03
CA VAL A 144 -8.00 -20.87 12.69
C VAL A 144 -7.90 -20.01 13.95
N GLN A 145 -8.89 -20.05 14.83
CA GLN A 145 -8.87 -19.31 16.09
C GLN A 145 -7.75 -19.78 17.02
N GLU A 146 -7.50 -21.09 17.12
CA GLU A 146 -6.36 -21.68 17.84
C GLU A 146 -5.03 -21.18 17.27
N GLN A 147 -4.89 -21.12 15.94
CA GLN A 147 -3.69 -20.58 15.29
C GLN A 147 -3.48 -19.09 15.59
N ILE A 148 -4.53 -18.27 15.52
CA ILE A 148 -4.47 -16.84 15.85
C ILE A 148 -4.07 -16.63 17.31
N ALA A 149 -4.59 -17.46 18.22
CA ALA A 149 -4.24 -17.41 19.64
C ALA A 149 -2.76 -17.74 19.90
N ASN A 150 -2.17 -18.58 19.06
CA ASN A 150 -0.75 -18.96 19.14
C ASN A 150 0.21 -17.95 18.47
N CYS A 151 -0.30 -16.98 17.70
CA CYS A 151 0.55 -15.92 17.15
C CYS A 151 1.12 -15.04 18.27
N PRO A 152 2.41 -14.62 18.19
CA PRO A 152 3.00 -13.71 19.16
C PRO A 152 2.14 -12.45 19.27
N LYS A 153 1.53 -12.22 20.43
CA LYS A 153 0.81 -10.98 20.68
C LYS A 153 1.85 -9.87 20.71
N PHE A 154 1.72 -8.91 19.80
CA PHE A 154 2.50 -7.69 19.90
C PHE A 154 2.10 -7.00 21.20
N VAL A 155 2.96 -7.10 22.21
CA VAL A 155 2.86 -6.28 23.41
C VAL A 155 3.58 -4.99 23.05
N PRO A 156 2.94 -3.82 23.14
CA PRO A 156 3.65 -2.56 23.03
C PRO A 156 4.88 -2.65 23.92
N VAL A 157 6.05 -2.33 23.36
CA VAL A 157 7.27 -2.19 24.16
C VAL A 157 6.87 -1.35 25.37
N LEU A 158 7.11 -1.87 26.59
CA LEU A 158 6.78 -1.19 27.84
C LEU A 158 7.07 0.30 27.68
N PRO A 159 6.17 1.23 28.09
CA PRO A 159 6.41 2.66 27.92
C PRO A 159 7.85 2.92 28.30
N THR A 160 8.65 3.33 27.32
CA THR A 160 10.08 3.48 27.56
C THR A 160 10.21 4.34 28.80
N SER A 161 10.99 3.90 29.79
CA SER A 161 11.24 4.69 31.01
C SER A 161 11.93 6.02 30.66
N GLN A 162 12.33 6.18 29.40
CA GLN A 162 12.78 7.44 28.85
C GLN A 162 11.57 8.37 28.61
N PRO A 163 11.57 9.57 29.20
CA PRO A 163 10.56 10.57 28.88
C PRO A 163 10.59 10.85 27.38
N ILE A 164 9.42 10.97 26.74
CA ILE A 164 9.31 11.40 25.35
C ILE A 164 10.06 12.74 25.25
N PRO A 165 11.19 12.80 24.54
CA PRO A 165 11.97 14.02 24.51
C PRO A 165 11.17 15.07 23.73
N SER A 166 10.59 16.03 24.45
CA SER A 166 9.78 17.11 23.88
C SER A 166 10.60 18.10 23.04
N ASN A 167 11.92 18.04 23.15
CA ASN A 167 12.86 18.96 22.51
C ASN A 167 13.94 18.25 21.67
N ILE A 168 13.74 16.97 21.33
CA ILE A 168 14.55 16.34 20.30
C ILE A 168 13.76 16.49 19.00
N PRO A 169 14.12 17.44 18.12
CA PRO A 169 13.51 17.49 16.79
C PRO A 169 13.67 16.10 16.19
N ASN A 170 12.56 15.53 15.65
CA ASN A 170 12.58 14.23 14.99
C ASN A 170 13.87 14.17 14.17
N ARG A 171 14.74 13.21 14.50
CA ARG A 171 16.08 13.09 13.92
C ARG A 171 15.90 12.64 12.47
N SER A 172 15.37 13.53 11.62
CA SER A 172 15.38 13.43 10.17
C SER A 172 16.84 13.54 9.78
N THR A 173 17.52 12.41 9.87
CA THR A 173 18.86 12.21 9.32
C THR A 173 18.83 12.27 7.80
N PHE A 174 17.65 12.14 7.20
CA PHE A 174 17.48 12.12 5.76
C PHE A 174 16.72 13.36 5.29
N VAL A 175 17.43 14.15 4.50
CA VAL A 175 16.89 15.24 3.69
C VAL A 175 16.37 14.60 2.41
N CYS A 176 15.15 14.97 1.96
CA CYS A 176 14.69 14.52 0.65
C CYS A 176 15.65 15.04 -0.43
N PRO A 177 16.32 14.17 -1.22
CA PRO A 177 17.29 14.60 -2.23
C PRO A 177 16.67 15.37 -3.41
N PHE A 178 15.34 15.40 -3.51
CA PHE A 178 14.62 16.08 -4.59
C PHE A 178 14.07 17.45 -4.20
N CYS A 179 13.56 17.62 -2.98
CA CYS A 179 12.95 18.89 -2.53
C CYS A 179 13.62 19.52 -1.32
N GLY A 180 14.58 18.85 -0.68
CA GLY A 180 15.29 19.37 0.49
C GLY A 180 14.49 19.36 1.79
N THR A 181 13.21 18.98 1.76
CA THR A 181 12.35 18.99 2.95
C THR A 181 12.82 17.94 3.97
N ARG A 182 13.02 18.38 5.21
CA ARG A 182 13.24 17.55 6.40
C ARG A 182 11.92 17.34 7.13
N ASN A 183 11.76 16.21 7.83
CA ASN A 183 10.61 15.94 8.71
C ASN A 183 9.24 16.18 8.04
N TRP A 184 8.77 15.20 7.28
CA TRP A 184 7.42 15.21 6.71
C TRP A 184 6.40 15.11 7.84
N THR A 185 6.00 16.26 8.40
CA THR A 185 4.90 16.33 9.35
C THR A 185 3.58 16.27 8.59
N SER A 186 2.54 15.71 9.19
CA SER A 186 1.20 15.50 8.59
C SER A 186 0.47 16.78 8.15
N ARG A 187 1.11 17.96 8.22
CA ARG A 187 0.54 19.28 7.85
C ARG A 187 0.89 19.74 6.44
N SER A 188 1.54 18.91 5.62
CA SER A 188 1.91 19.27 4.24
C SER A 188 1.02 18.62 3.17
N TRP A 189 -0.23 18.25 3.54
CA TRP A 189 -1.31 17.87 2.63
C TRP A 189 -2.53 18.74 2.91
#